data_AF-R4KQZ6-F1
#
_entry.id   AF-R4KQZ6-F1
#
_cell.length_a   1.000
_cell.length_b   1.000
_cell.length_c   1.000
_cell.angle_alpha   90.00
_cell.angle_beta   90.00
_cell.angle_gamma   90.00
#
_symmetry.space_group_name_H-M   'P 1'
#
loop_
_entity.id
_entity.type
_entity.pdbx_description
1 polymer ?
#
loop_
_entity_poly.entity_id
_entity_poly.type
_entity_poly.pdbx_seq_one_letter_code
_entity_poly.pdbx_strand_id
1 'polypeptide(L)'
;MSDLKSKVAYLQGLASGMNVEADSKEGKLLGGIIDVLDEFAESFSELEESQEQLEEYVETLDEDLYTLENDMHDGEDLEEYMEVDCPRCGETVLFDPGIIEDEDIIEVTCPNCDEVVFVNDDDFETADEPEILHSRNSVIEEDI
;
A
#
# COMPACT_ATOMS: atom_id res chain seq x y z
N MET A 1 30.27 -11.06 7.38
CA MET A 1 30.51 -11.59 6.01
C MET A 1 31.88 -12.26 5.86
N SER A 2 32.31 -13.20 6.72
CA SER A 2 33.59 -13.92 6.52
C SER A 2 33.50 -15.43 6.53
N ASP A 3 32.29 -15.98 6.59
CA ASP A 3 32.16 -17.31 7.17
C ASP A 3 32.05 -18.42 6.12
N LEU A 4 31.53 -18.16 4.92
CA LEU A 4 31.31 -19.22 3.93
C LEU A 4 32.58 -19.51 3.11
N LYS A 5 33.21 -18.50 2.51
CA LYS A 5 34.46 -18.66 1.74
C LYS A 5 35.61 -19.24 2.59
N SER A 6 35.70 -18.83 3.85
CA SER A 6 36.70 -19.37 4.79
C SER A 6 36.40 -20.81 5.21
N LYS A 7 35.13 -21.19 5.39
CA LYS A 7 34.72 -22.58 5.61
C LYS A 7 35.02 -23.46 4.39
N VAL A 8 34.80 -22.97 3.18
CA VAL A 8 35.13 -23.71 1.95
C VAL A 8 36.65 -23.88 1.83
N ALA A 9 37.44 -22.82 2.05
CA ALA A 9 38.89 -22.91 2.06
C ALA A 9 39.43 -23.89 3.12
N TYR A 10 38.79 -23.95 4.29
CA TYR A 10 39.11 -24.94 5.32
C TYR A 10 38.82 -26.37 4.84
N LEU A 11 37.68 -26.61 4.17
CA LEU A 11 37.35 -27.92 3.60
C LEU A 11 38.31 -28.34 2.47
N GLN A 12 38.70 -27.40 1.61
CA GLN A 12 39.74 -27.62 0.58
C GLN A 12 41.07 -28.05 1.22
N GLY A 13 41.49 -27.37 2.29
CA GLY A 13 42.70 -27.70 3.04
C GLY A 13 42.61 -29.08 3.73
N LEU A 14 41.47 -29.38 4.34
CA LEU A 14 41.21 -30.67 4.99
C LEU A 14 41.21 -31.82 3.97
N ALA A 15 40.55 -31.65 2.83
CA ALA A 15 40.53 -32.63 1.74
C ALA A 15 41.94 -32.92 1.21
N SER A 16 42.77 -31.87 1.07
CA SER A 16 44.18 -32.00 0.66
C SER A 16 45.04 -32.74 1.70
N GLY A 17 44.71 -32.64 2.99
CA GLY A 17 45.45 -33.27 4.09
C GLY A 17 45.02 -34.71 4.43
N MET A 18 43.82 -35.13 4.01
CA MET A 18 43.26 -36.44 4.36
C MET A 18 43.80 -37.62 3.54
N ASN A 19 44.74 -37.38 2.61
CA ASN A 19 45.30 -38.40 1.72
C ASN A 19 44.21 -39.21 0.97
N VAL A 20 43.08 -38.55 0.70
CA VAL A 20 42.03 -39.09 -0.17
C VAL A 20 42.66 -39.20 -1.55
N GLU A 21 42.74 -40.41 -2.10
CA GLU A 21 43.24 -40.58 -3.46
C GLU A 21 42.33 -39.75 -4.38
N ALA A 22 42.89 -38.69 -4.99
CA ALA A 22 42.15 -37.79 -5.87
C ALA A 22 41.52 -38.54 -7.06
N ASP A 23 42.08 -39.71 -7.40
CA ASP A 23 41.57 -40.57 -8.45
C ASP A 23 40.50 -41.58 -8.03
N SER A 24 40.27 -41.75 -6.72
CA SER A 24 39.16 -42.56 -6.20
C SER A 24 37.80 -41.94 -6.56
N LYS A 25 36.75 -42.77 -6.57
CA LYS A 25 35.39 -42.30 -6.87
C LYS A 25 34.92 -41.31 -5.81
N GLU A 26 35.29 -41.57 -4.56
CA GLU A 26 35.00 -40.78 -3.38
C GLU A 26 35.75 -39.45 -3.42
N GLY A 27 37.03 -39.45 -3.81
CA GLY A 27 37.84 -38.23 -3.97
C GLY A 27 37.30 -37.29 -5.04
N LYS A 28 36.89 -37.83 -6.20
CA LYS A 28 36.26 -37.04 -7.28
C LYS A 28 34.93 -36.43 -6.84
N LEU A 29 34.12 -37.19 -6.11
CA LEU A 29 32.84 -36.71 -5.60
C LEU A 29 33.03 -35.60 -4.56
N LEU A 30 33.91 -35.81 -3.57
CA LEU A 30 34.17 -34.82 -2.51
C LEU A 30 34.81 -33.55 -3.08
N GLY A 31 35.75 -33.69 -4.02
CA GLY A 31 36.33 -32.55 -4.73
C GLY A 31 35.27 -31.73 -5.46
N GLY A 32 34.43 -32.40 -6.26
CA GLY A 32 33.34 -31.71 -6.97
C GLY A 32 32.31 -31.05 -6.04
N ILE A 33 32.02 -31.63 -4.87
CA ILE A 33 31.16 -30.98 -3.86
C ILE A 33 31.82 -29.71 -3.34
N ILE A 34 33.11 -29.76 -3.03
CA ILE A 34 33.86 -28.61 -2.51
C ILE A 34 33.94 -27.49 -3.56
N ASP A 35 34.14 -27.84 -4.83
CA ASP A 35 34.17 -26.87 -5.94
C ASP A 35 32.82 -26.14 -6.09
N VAL A 36 31.71 -26.89 -6.08
CA VAL A 36 30.35 -26.31 -6.12
C VAL A 36 30.09 -25.40 -4.91
N LEU A 37 30.60 -25.77 -3.72
CA LEU A 37 30.48 -24.93 -2.53
C LEU A 37 31.31 -23.65 -2.64
N ASP A 38 32.44 -23.66 -3.35
CA ASP A 38 33.27 -22.47 -3.59
C ASP A 38 32.58 -21.50 -4.56
N GLU A 39 32.04 -22.02 -5.67
CA GLU A 39 31.22 -21.25 -6.60
C GLU A 39 29.99 -20.65 -5.91
N PHE A 40 29.34 -21.42 -5.04
CA PHE A 40 28.22 -20.94 -4.24
C PHE A 40 28.65 -19.85 -3.25
N ALA A 41 29.80 -19.99 -2.61
CA ALA A 41 30.32 -18.99 -1.69
C ALA A 41 30.62 -17.66 -2.40
N GLU A 42 31.15 -17.71 -3.61
CA GLU A 42 31.40 -16.53 -4.44
C GLU A 42 30.09 -15.86 -4.87
N SER A 43 29.17 -16.62 -5.47
CA SER A 43 27.87 -16.10 -5.89
C SER A 43 27.06 -15.53 -4.73
N PHE A 44 27.16 -16.13 -3.55
CA PHE A 44 26.49 -15.63 -2.35
C PHE A 44 27.08 -14.29 -1.88
N SER A 45 28.40 -14.12 -1.94
CA SER A 45 29.03 -12.83 -1.63
C SER A 45 28.63 -11.73 -2.61
N GLU A 46 28.56 -12.03 -3.91
CA GLU A 46 28.04 -11.08 -4.92
C GLU A 46 26.58 -10.70 -4.65
N LEU A 47 25.76 -11.67 -4.22
CA LEU A 47 24.37 -11.41 -3.85
C LEU A 47 24.25 -10.53 -2.61
N GLU A 48 25.07 -10.76 -1.58
CA GLU A 48 25.12 -9.91 -0.38
C GLU A 48 25.47 -8.46 -0.76
N GLU A 49 26.48 -8.25 -1.62
CA GLU A 49 26.87 -6.92 -2.10
C GLU A 49 25.73 -6.25 -2.90
N SER A 50 25.05 -7.00 -3.77
CA SER A 50 23.90 -6.47 -4.51
C SER A 50 22.71 -6.12 -3.60
N GLN A 51 22.52 -6.84 -2.49
CA GLN A 51 21.47 -6.52 -1.51
C GLN A 51 21.81 -5.26 -0.74
N GLU A 52 23.07 -5.08 -0.32
CA GLU A 52 23.53 -3.86 0.36
C GLU A 52 23.34 -2.62 -0.54
N GLN A 53 23.68 -2.73 -1.83
CA GLN A 53 23.43 -1.65 -2.80
C GLN A 53 21.93 -1.33 -2.98
N LEU A 54 21.08 -2.36 -2.93
CA LEU A 54 19.63 -2.17 -3.04
C LEU A 54 19.08 -1.49 -1.79
N GLU A 55 19.57 -1.85 -0.60
CA GLU A 55 19.22 -1.22 0.67
C GLU A 55 19.55 0.28 0.64
N GLU A 56 20.78 0.65 0.25
CA GLU A 56 21.19 2.05 0.09
C GLU A 56 20.29 2.81 -0.91
N TYR A 57 19.94 2.17 -2.03
CA TYR A 57 19.03 2.77 -3.02
C TYR A 57 17.63 3.00 -2.45
N VAL A 58 17.09 2.04 -1.68
CA VAL A 58 15.78 2.18 -1.04
C VAL A 58 15.81 3.26 0.04
N GLU A 59 16.88 3.35 0.83
CA GLU A 59 17.07 4.43 1.81
C GLU A 59 17.07 5.81 1.13
N THR A 60 17.73 5.93 -0.02
CA THR A 60 17.73 7.17 -0.82
C THR A 60 16.32 7.54 -1.28
N LEU A 61 15.54 6.56 -1.75
CA LEU A 61 14.15 6.79 -2.16
C LEU A 61 13.28 7.23 -0.97
N ASP A 62 13.49 6.65 0.22
CA ASP A 62 12.78 7.04 1.43
C ASP A 62 13.08 8.49 1.83
N GLU A 63 14.34 8.92 1.76
CA GLU A 63 14.75 10.30 2.02
C GLU A 63 14.13 11.29 1.02
N ASP A 64 14.12 10.94 -0.27
CA ASP A 64 13.49 11.74 -1.32
C ASP A 64 11.98 11.89 -1.08
N LEU A 65 11.30 10.79 -0.73
CA LEU A 65 9.86 10.81 -0.43
C LEU A 65 9.57 11.63 0.83
N TYR A 66 10.37 11.48 1.88
CA TYR A 66 10.24 12.28 3.10
C TYR A 66 10.38 13.78 2.81
N THR A 67 11.31 14.14 1.92
CA THR A 67 11.47 15.54 1.49
C THR A 67 10.23 16.03 0.74
N LEU A 68 9.71 15.24 -0.21
CA LEU A 68 8.49 15.57 -0.93
C LEU A 68 7.29 15.71 0.00
N GLU A 69 7.14 14.80 0.96
CA GLU A 69 6.08 14.86 1.97
C GLU A 69 6.16 16.16 2.76
N ASN A 70 7.33 16.53 3.28
CA ASN A 70 7.48 17.81 3.99
C ASN A 70 7.20 19.02 3.08
N ASP A 71 7.68 19.00 1.83
CA ASP A 71 7.44 20.08 0.86
C ASP A 71 5.94 20.22 0.50
N MET A 72 5.20 19.12 0.48
CA MET A 72 3.74 19.13 0.26
C MET A 72 2.95 19.46 1.54
N HIS A 73 3.45 19.09 2.72
CA HIS A 73 2.77 19.28 4.01
C HIS A 73 3.02 20.64 4.66
N ASP A 74 4.07 21.39 4.27
CA ASP A 74 4.32 22.75 4.78
C ASP A 74 3.37 23.82 4.20
N GLY A 75 2.34 23.40 3.43
CA GLY A 75 1.48 24.30 2.65
C GLY A 75 -0.02 24.22 2.93
N GLU A 76 -0.63 23.05 3.03
CA GLU A 76 -2.11 22.93 3.06
C GLU A 76 -2.57 21.73 3.90
N ASP A 77 -3.56 22.02 4.75
CA ASP A 77 -4.35 21.11 5.57
C ASP A 77 -4.83 19.85 4.81
N LEU A 78 -4.03 18.78 4.80
CA LEU A 78 -4.51 17.45 4.39
C LEU A 78 -5.54 16.86 5.39
N GLU A 79 -5.97 17.64 6.38
CA GLU A 79 -7.06 17.32 7.31
C GLU A 79 -8.37 18.08 7.01
N GLU A 80 -8.41 18.96 5.99
CA GLU A 80 -9.65 19.66 5.57
C GLU A 80 -10.24 19.07 4.29
N TYR A 81 -10.46 17.76 4.24
CA TYR A 81 -11.36 17.18 3.24
C TYR A 81 -12.47 16.42 3.96
N MET A 82 -13.71 16.67 3.57
CA MET A 82 -14.86 15.90 4.03
C MET A 82 -14.96 14.61 3.20
N GLU A 83 -15.09 13.48 3.87
CA GLU A 83 -15.29 12.16 3.26
C GLU A 83 -16.77 11.75 3.37
N VAL A 84 -17.38 11.40 2.23
CA VAL A 84 -18.75 10.87 2.16
C VAL A 84 -18.79 9.65 1.23
N ASP A 85 -19.34 8.55 1.73
CA ASP A 85 -19.54 7.35 0.92
C ASP A 85 -20.72 7.52 -0.05
N CYS A 86 -20.50 7.26 -1.33
CA CYS A 86 -21.56 7.31 -2.32
C CYS A 86 -22.58 6.18 -2.08
N PRO A 87 -23.89 6.47 -1.90
CA PRO A 87 -24.90 5.46 -1.60
C PRO A 87 -25.15 4.49 -2.76
N ARG A 88 -24.78 4.87 -3.99
CA ARG A 88 -25.02 4.09 -5.19
C ARG A 88 -23.88 3.13 -5.55
N CYS A 89 -22.63 3.58 -5.46
CA CYS A 89 -21.47 2.78 -5.87
C CYS A 89 -20.56 2.37 -4.71
N GLY A 90 -20.70 2.96 -3.53
CA GLY A 90 -19.90 2.65 -2.35
C GLY A 90 -18.46 3.19 -2.39
N GLU A 91 -18.14 4.04 -3.37
CA GLU A 91 -16.86 4.76 -3.42
C GLU A 91 -16.91 5.99 -2.49
N THR A 92 -15.81 6.24 -1.78
CA THR A 92 -15.65 7.40 -0.92
C THR A 92 -15.32 8.63 -1.77
N VAL A 93 -16.13 9.69 -1.63
CA VAL A 93 -15.95 10.98 -2.29
C VAL A 93 -15.34 11.96 -1.30
N LEU A 94 -14.28 12.65 -1.71
CA LEU A 94 -13.60 13.67 -0.92
C LEU A 94 -13.86 15.05 -1.52
N PHE A 95 -14.27 16.01 -0.70
CA PHE A 95 -14.51 17.39 -1.13
C PHE A 95 -14.16 18.42 -0.03
N ASP A 96 -14.01 19.67 -0.45
CA ASP A 96 -13.58 20.79 0.40
C ASP A 96 -14.69 21.17 1.42
N PRO A 97 -14.41 21.25 2.74
CA PRO A 97 -15.38 21.63 3.76
C PRO A 97 -15.88 23.08 3.62
N GLY A 98 -15.17 23.95 2.92
CA GLY A 98 -15.63 25.30 2.57
C GLY A 98 -16.93 25.30 1.76
N ILE A 99 -17.27 24.19 1.10
CA ILE A 99 -18.54 24.02 0.39
C ILE A 99 -19.74 24.10 1.35
N ILE A 100 -19.58 23.80 2.65
CA ILE A 100 -20.65 23.84 3.66
C ILE A 100 -21.02 25.29 4.05
N GLU A 101 -20.07 26.21 3.94
CA GLU A 101 -20.27 27.60 4.35
C GLU A 101 -20.50 28.54 3.14
N ASP A 102 -20.58 27.99 1.93
CA ASP A 102 -20.79 28.77 0.71
C ASP A 102 -22.22 29.36 0.67
N GLU A 103 -22.34 30.59 0.15
CA GLU A 103 -23.63 31.27 -0.01
C GLU A 103 -24.44 30.70 -1.19
N ASP A 104 -23.77 30.06 -2.15
CA ASP A 104 -24.40 29.40 -3.30
C ASP A 104 -24.73 27.93 -3.00
N ILE A 105 -25.87 27.44 -3.51
CA ILE A 105 -26.25 26.02 -3.39
C ILE A 105 -25.35 25.19 -4.29
N ILE A 106 -24.50 24.38 -3.67
CA ILE A 106 -23.56 23.48 -4.35
C ILE A 106 -23.99 22.03 -4.11
N GLU A 107 -24.09 21.26 -5.20
CA GLU A 107 -24.32 19.81 -5.18
C GLU A 107 -23.00 19.08 -5.48
N VAL A 108 -22.55 18.26 -4.53
CA VAL A 108 -21.37 17.41 -4.73
C VAL A 108 -21.82 16.10 -5.36
N THR A 109 -21.25 15.79 -6.52
CA THR A 109 -21.55 14.55 -7.26
C THR A 109 -20.40 13.55 -7.18
N CYS A 110 -20.73 12.27 -7.09
CA CYS A 110 -19.75 11.19 -7.13
C CYS A 110 -19.11 11.09 -8.53
N PRO A 111 -17.77 11.17 -8.67
CA PRO A 111 -17.09 11.11 -9.97
C PRO A 111 -17.17 9.74 -10.66
N ASN A 112 -17.57 8.69 -9.95
CA ASN A 112 -17.68 7.34 -10.50
C ASN A 112 -19.07 7.05 -11.11
N CYS A 113 -20.13 7.67 -10.60
CA CYS A 113 -21.49 7.32 -11.00
C CYS A 113 -22.46 8.50 -11.15
N ASP A 114 -21.97 9.73 -11.03
CA ASP A 114 -22.70 11.00 -11.15
C ASP A 114 -23.88 11.17 -10.17
N GLU A 115 -23.95 10.35 -9.12
CA GLU A 115 -24.96 10.47 -8.06
C GLU A 115 -24.61 11.64 -7.13
N VAL A 116 -25.61 12.43 -6.72
CA VAL A 116 -25.41 13.50 -5.73
C VAL A 116 -25.18 12.88 -4.36
N VAL A 117 -24.07 13.23 -3.73
CA VAL A 117 -23.66 12.68 -2.42
C VAL A 117 -23.82 13.69 -1.28
N PHE A 118 -23.83 14.99 -1.59
CA PHE A 118 -24.00 16.06 -0.60
C PHE A 118 -24.57 17.32 -1.25
N VAL A 119 -25.36 18.10 -0.51
CA VAL A 119 -25.93 19.40 -0.94
C VAL A 119 -25.81 20.37 0.23
N ASN A 120 -25.28 21.57 -0.02
CA ASN A 120 -25.15 22.60 1.01
C ASN A 120 -26.38 23.52 1.13
N ASP A 121 -27.57 22.95 1.29
CA ASP A 121 -28.81 23.75 1.47
C ASP A 121 -29.49 23.37 2.78
N ASP A 122 -29.68 24.35 3.67
CA ASP A 122 -30.34 24.20 4.98
C ASP A 122 -31.84 23.86 4.85
N ASP A 123 -32.45 24.07 3.68
CA ASP A 123 -33.86 23.80 3.40
C ASP A 123 -34.12 22.44 2.72
N PHE A 124 -33.10 21.58 2.58
CA PHE A 124 -33.26 20.26 1.95
C PHE A 124 -33.92 19.24 2.89
N GLU A 125 -35.25 19.17 2.86
CA GLU A 125 -36.00 18.03 3.40
C GLU A 125 -35.58 16.77 2.63
N THR A 126 -34.86 15.85 3.28
CA THR A 126 -34.55 14.55 2.70
C THR A 126 -35.86 13.83 2.37
N ALA A 127 -35.98 13.33 1.14
CA ALA A 127 -37.14 12.60 0.63
C ALA A 127 -37.35 11.20 1.28
N ASP A 128 -36.87 11.00 2.51
CA ASP A 128 -37.02 9.79 3.32
C ASP A 128 -38.14 9.89 4.37
N GLU A 129 -38.85 11.02 4.48
CA GLU A 129 -40.14 11.03 5.18
C GLU A 129 -41.22 10.42 4.27
N PRO A 130 -41.83 9.27 4.63
CA PRO A 130 -42.87 8.67 3.81
C PRO A 130 -44.08 9.61 3.73
N GLU A 131 -44.42 10.06 2.51
CA GLU A 131 -45.66 10.79 2.26
C GLU A 131 -46.86 9.95 2.74
N ILE A 132 -47.47 10.33 3.87
CA ILE A 132 -48.70 9.69 4.32
C ILE A 132 -49.87 10.24 3.49
N LEU A 133 -50.10 9.60 2.33
CA LEU A 133 -51.28 9.75 1.48
C LEU A 133 -52.58 9.44 2.26
N HIS A 134 -53.15 10.44 2.92
CA HIS A 134 -54.53 10.36 3.40
C HIS A 134 -55.50 10.65 2.25
N SER A 135 -55.88 9.59 1.54
CA SER A 135 -56.97 9.62 0.56
C SER A 135 -58.31 9.92 1.25
N ARG A 136 -58.99 10.94 0.75
CA ARG A 136 -60.25 11.51 1.25
C ARG A 136 -61.37 10.48 1.19
N ASN A 137 -62.14 10.34 2.28
CA ASN A 137 -63.49 9.80 2.21
C ASN A 137 -64.48 10.58 3.09
N SER A 138 -65.47 11.16 2.38
CA SER A 138 -66.85 11.49 2.77
C SER A 138 -67.16 12.20 4.11
N VAL A 139 -67.55 13.47 3.96
CA VAL A 139 -68.78 14.12 4.48
C VAL A 139 -69.55 13.34 5.56
N ILE A 140 -69.79 13.97 6.72
CA ILE A 140 -71.11 14.19 7.35
C ILE A 140 -70.97 15.37 8.33
N GLU A 141 -71.90 16.32 8.19
CA GLU A 141 -72.20 17.46 9.07
C GLU A 141 -72.57 17.00 10.49
N GLU A 142 -72.34 17.83 11.52
CA GLU A 142 -73.40 18.36 12.40
C GLU A 142 -72.81 19.09 13.62
N ASP A 143 -73.21 20.36 13.73
CA ASP A 143 -73.48 21.21 14.90
C ASP A 143 -73.15 20.71 16.32
N ILE A 144 -72.48 21.59 17.11
CA ILE A 144 -73.01 22.31 18.29
C ILE A 144 -71.94 23.28 18.83
#